data_AF-A0A1Q8RSP8-F1
#
_entry.id   AF-A0A1Q8RSP8-F1
#
_cell.length_a   1.000
_cell.length_b   1.000
_cell.length_c   1.000
_cell.angle_alpha   90.00
_cell.angle_beta   90.00
_cell.angle_gamma   90.00
#
_symmetry.space_group_name_H-M   'P 1'
#
loop_
_entity.id
_entity.type
_entity.pdbx_description
1 polymer ?
#
loop_
_entity_poly.entity_id
_entity_poly.type
_entity_poly.pdbx_seq_one_letter_code
_entity_poly.pdbx_strand_id
1 'polypeptide(L)'
;MPEPRASTDASLPPYDEIPQPGQEICPPTTLILVAQSIHVLTPDSPPVYQLSLGISSLSDITTEVELSRVEPRRDGSGRQRHIYDLRHMRSGPGGYVRLPSDSPRYFIERASRRFPGLQDLGFKKGRSLVPGKTSWTAVPVDIAGKTSKYRIPNFIKDGAAAFTLNKNEWTDEQGTAVAVMHDATDERHSLIITAALPRAQFDMLVALWCCRLWESGVAKAKKVHEGIDGGR
;
A
#
# COMPACT_ATOMS: atom_id res chain seq x y z
N MET A 1 42.00 50.72 -29.62
CA MET A 1 41.77 49.29 -29.95
C MET A 1 42.84 48.49 -29.22
N PRO A 2 42.53 47.47 -28.39
CA PRO A 2 41.22 46.88 -28.05
C PRO A 2 40.91 46.85 -26.52
N GLU A 3 39.62 46.81 -26.17
CA GLU A 3 39.13 46.46 -24.83
C GLU A 3 39.22 44.93 -24.60
N PRO A 4 39.56 44.46 -23.39
CA PRO A 4 39.45 43.05 -23.07
C PRO A 4 37.98 42.69 -22.84
N ARG A 5 37.40 41.93 -23.78
CA ARG A 5 36.11 41.27 -23.59
C ARG A 5 36.27 40.26 -22.46
N ALA A 6 35.67 40.54 -21.31
CA ALA A 6 35.39 39.52 -20.32
C ALA A 6 34.41 38.53 -20.96
N SER A 7 34.93 37.37 -21.35
CA SER A 7 34.12 36.22 -21.71
C SER A 7 33.41 35.75 -20.44
N THR A 8 32.21 36.24 -20.22
CA THR A 8 31.29 35.68 -19.22
C THR A 8 30.87 34.32 -19.75
N ASP A 9 31.67 33.30 -19.42
CA ASP A 9 31.30 31.90 -19.56
C ASP A 9 30.15 31.66 -18.59
N ALA A 10 28.93 31.92 -19.07
CA ALA A 10 27.70 31.63 -18.36
C ALA A 10 27.51 30.12 -18.38
N SER A 11 28.28 29.42 -17.54
CA SER A 11 28.00 28.05 -17.12
C SER A 11 26.59 28.03 -16.58
N LEU A 12 25.64 27.58 -17.40
CA LEU A 12 24.29 27.25 -16.97
C LEU A 12 24.39 26.32 -15.75
N PRO A 13 23.56 26.49 -14.71
CA PRO A 13 23.56 25.55 -13.59
C PRO A 13 23.31 24.13 -14.13
N PRO A 14 23.96 23.11 -13.54
CA PRO A 14 23.72 21.72 -13.91
C PRO A 14 22.22 21.46 -13.88
N TYR A 15 21.69 20.91 -14.97
CA TYR A 15 20.29 20.51 -15.05
C TYR A 15 20.06 19.52 -13.91
N ASP A 16 19.34 19.94 -12.85
CA ASP A 16 18.97 19.07 -11.75
C ASP A 16 18.47 17.76 -12.35
N GLU A 17 19.10 16.64 -11.96
CA GLU A 17 18.70 15.32 -12.38
C GLU A 17 17.24 15.14 -11.99
N ILE A 18 16.33 15.31 -12.96
CA ILE A 18 14.90 15.12 -12.73
C ILE A 18 14.76 13.70 -12.18
N PRO A 19 14.33 13.52 -10.92
CA PRO A 19 14.25 12.20 -10.32
C PRO A 19 13.39 11.31 -11.20
N GLN A 20 13.85 10.09 -11.49
CA GLN A 20 13.05 9.19 -12.31
C GLN A 20 11.68 8.98 -11.67
N PRO A 21 10.60 8.81 -12.45
CA PRO A 21 9.26 8.62 -11.90
C PRO A 21 9.24 7.46 -10.90
N GLY A 22 8.89 7.76 -9.64
CA GLY A 22 8.90 6.78 -8.54
C GLY A 22 10.08 6.90 -7.56
N GLN A 23 11.12 7.65 -7.90
CA GLN A 23 12.27 7.93 -7.03
C GLN A 23 12.15 9.27 -6.29
N GLU A 24 11.15 10.09 -6.61
CA GLU A 24 10.82 11.31 -5.87
C GLU A 24 10.68 11.00 -4.38
N ILE A 25 11.39 11.75 -3.53
CA ILE A 25 11.31 11.58 -2.08
C ILE A 25 10.05 12.29 -1.57
N CYS A 26 9.18 11.51 -0.93
CA CYS A 26 7.97 11.98 -0.29
C CYS A 26 8.29 12.34 1.17
N PRO A 27 7.91 13.53 1.65
CA PRO A 27 8.14 13.91 3.04
C PRO A 27 7.26 13.10 4.01
N PRO A 28 7.65 13.01 5.29
CA PRO A 28 6.78 12.52 6.36
C PRO A 28 5.43 13.26 6.36
N THR A 29 4.34 12.55 6.57
CA THR A 29 2.99 13.12 6.51
C THR A 29 1.96 12.24 7.20
N THR A 30 0.76 12.77 7.42
CA THR A 30 -0.38 12.00 7.92
C THR A 30 -1.40 11.82 6.81
N LEU A 31 -1.78 10.56 6.56
CA LEU A 31 -2.84 10.20 5.65
C LEU A 31 -4.11 9.88 6.43
N ILE A 32 -5.25 10.34 5.94
CA ILE A 32 -6.55 10.12 6.55
C ILE A 32 -7.48 9.53 5.48
N LEU A 33 -8.05 8.37 5.76
CA LEU A 33 -9.03 7.74 4.87
C LEU A 33 -10.43 8.17 5.26
N VAL A 34 -11.17 8.72 4.30
CA VAL A 34 -12.58 9.10 4.42
C VAL A 34 -13.36 8.46 3.28
N ALA A 35 -14.23 7.51 3.62
CA ALA A 35 -14.96 6.67 2.67
C ALA A 35 -14.03 5.93 1.69
N GLN A 36 -13.81 6.50 0.51
CA GLN A 36 -12.98 5.94 -0.57
C GLN A 36 -11.79 6.84 -0.94
N SER A 37 -11.63 7.99 -0.28
CA SER A 37 -10.62 8.99 -0.60
C SER A 37 -9.61 9.12 0.55
N ILE A 38 -8.34 9.29 0.18
CA ILE A 38 -7.24 9.48 1.14
C ILE A 38 -6.75 10.91 1.03
N HIS A 39 -6.72 11.58 2.18
CA HIS A 39 -6.42 12.99 2.34
C HIS A 39 -5.13 13.18 3.15
N VAL A 40 -4.50 14.35 3.02
CA VAL A 40 -3.26 14.69 3.73
C VAL A 40 -3.59 15.64 4.87
N LEU A 41 -3.15 15.29 6.09
CA LEU A 41 -3.29 16.03 7.34
C LEU A 41 -4.73 16.24 7.84
N THR A 42 -5.67 16.62 6.97
CA THR A 42 -7.07 16.90 7.31
C THR A 42 -8.00 16.25 6.29
N PRO A 43 -9.22 15.83 6.69
CA PRO A 43 -10.20 15.24 5.78
C PRO A 43 -10.73 16.23 4.72
N ASP A 44 -10.60 17.53 4.96
CA ASP A 44 -11.04 18.59 4.03
C ASP A 44 -9.98 18.94 2.96
N SER A 45 -8.77 18.36 3.06
CA SER A 45 -7.73 18.58 2.04
C SER A 45 -8.16 17.98 0.69
N PRO A 46 -7.58 18.43 -0.44
CA PRO A 46 -7.72 17.68 -1.68
C PRO A 46 -7.25 16.23 -1.50
N PRO A 47 -7.93 15.24 -2.11
CA PRO A 47 -7.52 13.84 -2.02
C PRO A 47 -6.22 13.61 -2.81
N VAL A 48 -5.35 12.78 -2.25
CA VAL A 48 -4.08 12.35 -2.87
C VAL A 48 -4.13 10.92 -3.40
N TYR A 49 -5.03 10.09 -2.87
CA TYR A 49 -5.36 8.78 -3.41
C TYR A 49 -6.86 8.54 -3.37
N GLN A 50 -7.31 7.60 -4.20
CA GLN A 50 -8.71 7.21 -4.28
C GLN A 50 -8.82 5.72 -4.58
N LEU A 51 -9.70 5.05 -3.84
CA LEU A 51 -10.13 3.68 -4.06
C LEU A 51 -11.33 3.65 -5.00
N SER A 52 -11.46 2.59 -5.81
CA SER A 52 -12.67 2.39 -6.63
C SER A 52 -13.91 2.06 -5.81
N LEU A 53 -13.73 1.54 -4.58
CA LEU A 53 -14.78 1.22 -3.62
C LEU A 53 -14.37 1.71 -2.22
N GLY A 54 -15.35 2.22 -1.46
CA GLY A 54 -15.13 2.62 -0.06
C GLY A 54 -14.71 1.45 0.82
N ILE A 55 -13.76 1.68 1.72
CA ILE A 55 -13.19 0.58 2.53
C ILE A 55 -14.24 -0.12 3.41
N SER A 56 -15.26 0.64 3.87
CA SER A 56 -16.34 0.16 4.74
C SER A 56 -17.37 -0.69 4.01
N SER A 57 -17.46 -0.58 2.67
CA SER A 57 -18.34 -1.44 1.87
C SER A 57 -17.66 -2.74 1.43
N LEU A 58 -16.36 -2.88 1.68
CA LEU A 58 -15.62 -4.08 1.32
C LEU A 58 -16.01 -5.23 2.23
N SER A 59 -16.35 -6.35 1.60
CA SER A 59 -16.81 -7.56 2.29
C SER A 59 -15.89 -8.73 1.97
N ASP A 60 -16.20 -9.89 2.56
CA ASP A 60 -15.50 -11.13 2.25
C ASP A 60 -15.76 -11.60 0.81
N ILE A 61 -16.76 -11.06 0.09
CA ILE A 61 -17.03 -11.42 -1.32
C ILE A 61 -16.30 -10.54 -2.32
N THR A 62 -15.86 -9.34 -1.91
CA THR A 62 -15.07 -8.47 -2.76
C THR A 62 -13.72 -9.14 -3.02
N THR A 63 -13.25 -9.09 -4.26
CA THR A 63 -11.99 -9.74 -4.69
C THR A 63 -10.95 -8.76 -5.17
N GLU A 64 -11.37 -7.58 -5.63
CA GLU A 64 -10.51 -6.56 -6.23
C GLU A 64 -11.03 -5.15 -5.93
N VAL A 65 -10.09 -4.24 -5.65
CA VAL A 65 -10.33 -2.79 -5.51
C VAL A 65 -9.15 -2.06 -6.13
N GLU A 66 -9.41 -1.12 -7.01
CA GLU A 66 -8.34 -0.31 -7.63
C GLU A 66 -7.94 0.81 -6.68
N LEU A 67 -6.64 1.09 -6.60
CA LEU A 67 -6.06 2.25 -5.94
C LEU A 67 -5.45 3.17 -6.99
N SER A 68 -5.96 4.39 -7.06
CA SER A 68 -5.47 5.44 -7.94
C SER A 68 -4.81 6.56 -7.14
N ARG A 69 -3.68 7.06 -7.63
CA ARG A 69 -3.08 8.31 -7.18
C ARG A 69 -3.75 9.49 -7.88
N VAL A 70 -4.10 10.52 -7.13
CA VAL A 70 -4.68 11.75 -7.66
C VAL A 70 -3.56 12.75 -7.90
N GLU A 71 -3.25 12.98 -9.18
CA GLU A 71 -2.22 13.93 -9.59
C GLU A 71 -2.87 15.28 -9.93
N PRO A 72 -2.39 16.39 -9.36
CA PRO A 72 -2.91 17.70 -9.71
C PRO A 72 -2.54 18.02 -11.16
N ARG A 73 -3.52 18.36 -12.01
CA ARG A 73 -3.23 18.95 -13.31
C ARG A 73 -3.09 20.46 -13.21
N ARG A 74 -2.43 21.03 -14.21
CA ARG A 74 -2.28 22.48 -14.40
C ARG A 74 -3.62 23.21 -14.58
N ASP A 75 -4.68 22.50 -15.00
CA ASP A 75 -6.03 23.04 -15.18
C ASP A 75 -6.88 22.95 -13.89
N GLY A 76 -6.32 22.47 -12.79
CA GLY A 76 -7.03 22.28 -11.51
C GLY A 76 -7.84 20.98 -11.43
N SER A 77 -7.94 20.18 -12.51
CA SER A 77 -8.58 18.87 -12.46
C SER A 77 -7.61 17.80 -11.94
N GLY A 78 -8.05 16.94 -11.03
CA GLY A 78 -7.24 15.81 -10.57
C GLY A 78 -7.21 14.71 -11.63
N ARG A 79 -6.04 14.36 -12.17
CA ARG A 79 -5.91 13.13 -12.98
C ARG A 79 -5.74 11.95 -12.05
N GLN A 80 -6.67 11.01 -12.10
CA GLN A 80 -6.49 9.72 -11.45
C GLN A 80 -5.53 8.85 -12.26
N ARG A 81 -4.54 8.31 -11.57
CA ARG A 81 -3.57 7.38 -12.12
C ARG A 81 -3.65 6.08 -11.35
N HIS A 82 -4.14 5.04 -12.00
CA HIS A 82 -4.17 3.70 -11.44
C HIS A 82 -2.75 3.20 -11.14
N ILE A 83 -2.47 2.85 -9.87
CA ILE A 83 -1.16 2.37 -9.41
C ILE A 83 -1.19 0.91 -8.94
N TYR A 84 -2.25 0.47 -8.28
CA TYR A 84 -2.35 -0.86 -7.68
C TYR A 84 -3.77 -1.42 -7.70
N ASP A 85 -3.87 -2.71 -7.98
CA ASP A 85 -5.02 -3.53 -7.67
C ASP A 85 -4.82 -4.16 -6.28
N LEU A 86 -5.73 -3.87 -5.36
CA LEU A 86 -5.82 -4.50 -4.05
C LEU A 86 -6.64 -5.78 -4.21
N ARG A 87 -6.03 -6.94 -3.97
CA ARG A 87 -6.67 -8.25 -4.21
C ARG A 87 -6.89 -9.04 -2.95
N HIS A 88 -8.00 -9.79 -2.93
CA HIS A 88 -8.40 -10.68 -1.86
C HIS A 88 -8.71 -12.08 -2.40
N MET A 89 -7.96 -13.08 -1.91
CA MET A 89 -8.13 -14.49 -2.21
C MET A 89 -8.81 -15.23 -1.05
N ARG A 90 -9.99 -15.78 -1.32
CA ARG A 90 -10.79 -16.49 -0.31
C ARG A 90 -10.42 -17.94 -0.17
N SER A 91 -10.05 -18.56 -1.29
CA SER A 91 -9.91 -20.00 -1.45
C SER A 91 -8.87 -20.30 -2.53
N GLY A 92 -8.35 -21.52 -2.49
CA GLY A 92 -7.58 -22.07 -3.60
C GLY A 92 -8.45 -22.29 -4.85
N PRO A 93 -7.90 -22.91 -5.90
CA PRO A 93 -8.59 -23.10 -7.17
C PRO A 93 -9.93 -23.80 -7.00
N GLY A 94 -10.93 -23.33 -7.75
CA GLY A 94 -12.27 -23.92 -7.77
C GLY A 94 -13.11 -23.71 -6.52
N GLY A 95 -12.64 -23.00 -5.48
CA GLY A 95 -13.45 -22.64 -4.31
C GLY A 95 -13.54 -23.69 -3.20
N TYR A 96 -13.14 -24.94 -3.48
CA TYR A 96 -13.27 -26.06 -2.54
C TYR A 96 -12.01 -26.35 -1.73
N VAL A 97 -10.87 -25.80 -2.14
CA VAL A 97 -9.58 -26.04 -1.49
C VAL A 97 -9.24 -24.86 -0.59
N ARG A 98 -8.80 -25.13 0.64
CA ARG A 98 -8.25 -24.10 1.53
C ARG A 98 -7.08 -23.41 0.83
N LEU A 99 -7.00 -22.08 0.96
CA LEU A 99 -5.88 -21.32 0.41
C LEU A 99 -4.54 -21.89 0.93
N PRO A 100 -3.59 -22.25 0.05
CA PRO A 100 -2.28 -22.72 0.45
C PRO A 100 -1.55 -21.71 1.35
N SER A 101 -0.73 -22.19 2.28
CA SER A 101 -0.02 -21.31 3.23
C SER A 101 1.04 -20.42 2.56
N ASP A 102 1.49 -20.80 1.38
CA ASP A 102 2.40 -20.04 0.53
C ASP A 102 1.67 -19.05 -0.39
N SER A 103 0.33 -18.96 -0.34
CA SER A 103 -0.46 -17.97 -1.06
C SER A 103 -0.91 -16.83 -0.15
N PRO A 104 -0.80 -15.56 -0.59
CA PRO A 104 -1.31 -14.43 0.17
C PRO A 104 -2.83 -14.41 0.17
N ARG A 105 -3.43 -14.10 1.33
CA ARG A 105 -4.87 -13.84 1.40
C ARG A 105 -5.21 -12.45 0.87
N TYR A 106 -4.41 -11.46 1.24
CA TYR A 106 -4.50 -10.09 0.74
C TYR A 106 -3.15 -9.70 0.15
N PHE A 107 -3.15 -9.10 -1.03
CA PHE A 107 -1.96 -8.64 -1.72
C PHE A 107 -2.25 -7.45 -2.63
N ILE A 108 -1.19 -6.74 -3.00
CA ILE A 108 -1.20 -5.65 -3.95
C ILE A 108 -0.56 -6.13 -5.25
N GLU A 109 -1.16 -5.78 -6.37
CA GLU A 109 -0.68 -6.07 -7.71
C GLU A 109 -0.51 -4.75 -8.46
N ARG A 110 0.70 -4.48 -8.96
CA ARG A 110 0.97 -3.20 -9.63
C ARG A 110 0.19 -3.12 -10.95
N ALA A 111 -0.54 -2.03 -11.13
CA ALA A 111 -1.29 -1.77 -12.36
C ALA A 111 -0.39 -1.64 -13.60
N SER A 112 0.86 -1.23 -13.40
CA SER A 112 1.85 -1.12 -14.47
C SER A 112 3.26 -1.44 -14.01
N ARG A 113 3.97 -2.23 -14.81
CA ARG A 113 5.40 -2.51 -14.63
C ARG A 113 6.31 -1.37 -15.13
N ARG A 114 5.73 -0.31 -15.70
CA ARG A 114 6.48 0.83 -16.24
C ARG A 114 7.03 1.75 -15.15
N PHE A 115 6.63 1.57 -13.89
CA PHE A 115 7.10 2.36 -12.76
C PHE A 115 8.19 1.60 -12.00
N PRO A 116 9.46 2.01 -12.13
CA PRO A 116 10.55 1.44 -11.38
C PRO A 116 10.25 1.52 -9.88
N GLY A 117 10.57 0.46 -9.13
CA GLY A 117 10.40 0.41 -7.68
C GLY A 117 9.04 -0.13 -7.19
N LEU A 118 7.99 -0.15 -8.02
CA LEU A 118 6.72 -0.80 -7.64
C LEU A 118 6.85 -2.32 -7.69
N GLN A 119 6.48 -2.97 -6.59
CA GLN A 119 6.48 -4.42 -6.44
C GLN A 119 5.09 -4.95 -6.15
N ASP A 120 4.87 -6.21 -6.54
CA ASP A 120 3.70 -6.99 -6.17
C ASP A 120 3.98 -7.60 -4.79
N LEU A 121 3.21 -7.24 -3.76
CA LEU A 121 3.49 -7.59 -2.36
C LEU A 121 2.27 -8.21 -1.68
N GLY A 122 2.49 -9.18 -0.81
CA GLY A 122 1.43 -9.82 -0.03
C GLY A 122 1.81 -9.96 1.43
N PHE A 123 0.79 -10.00 2.30
CA PHE A 123 1.01 -10.19 3.73
C PHE A 123 1.25 -11.65 4.09
N LYS A 124 2.44 -11.92 4.60
CA LYS A 124 2.78 -13.20 5.23
C LYS A 124 2.74 -13.05 6.74
N LYS A 125 1.93 -13.89 7.41
CA LYS A 125 1.83 -13.90 8.87
C LYS A 125 3.09 -14.51 9.47
N GLY A 126 3.82 -13.74 10.27
CA GLY A 126 4.92 -14.23 11.07
C GLY A 126 4.41 -15.06 12.24
N ARG A 127 5.01 -16.24 12.47
CA ARG A 127 4.81 -16.99 13.71
C ARG A 127 5.81 -16.47 14.74
N SER A 128 5.34 -15.69 15.71
CA SER A 128 6.17 -15.34 16.87
C SER A 128 6.20 -16.50 17.85
N LEU A 129 7.35 -16.72 18.48
CA LEU A 129 7.50 -17.64 19.61
C LEU A 129 6.87 -17.08 20.90
N VAL A 130 6.52 -15.79 20.92
CA VAL A 130 5.87 -15.14 22.06
C VAL A 130 4.35 -15.19 21.88
N PRO A 131 3.60 -15.82 22.82
CA PRO A 131 2.14 -15.84 22.77
C PRO A 131 1.55 -14.42 22.67
N GLY A 132 0.61 -14.22 21.75
CA GLY A 132 -0.09 -12.95 21.57
C GLY A 132 0.63 -11.90 20.70
N LYS A 133 1.90 -12.10 20.31
CA LYS A 133 2.55 -11.24 19.31
C LYS A 133 2.37 -11.81 17.91
N THR A 134 1.54 -11.16 17.09
CA THR A 134 1.45 -11.44 15.65
C THR A 134 2.15 -10.32 14.90
N SER A 135 3.14 -10.66 14.07
CA SER A 135 3.71 -9.75 13.08
C SER A 135 3.28 -10.16 11.68
N TRP A 136 3.27 -9.20 10.77
CA TRP A 136 3.02 -9.42 9.36
C TRP A 136 4.17 -8.85 8.55
N THR A 137 4.64 -9.59 7.56
CA THR A 137 5.70 -9.14 6.66
C THR A 137 5.12 -9.01 5.26
N ALA A 138 5.28 -7.86 4.63
CA ALA A 138 4.95 -7.64 3.23
C ALA A 138 6.10 -8.15 2.37
N VAL A 139 5.87 -9.24 1.64
CA VAL A 139 6.90 -9.91 0.83
C VAL A 139 6.46 -10.04 -0.62
N PRO A 140 7.41 -10.13 -1.57
CA PRO A 140 7.10 -10.27 -2.99
C PRO A 140 6.19 -11.46 -3.33
N VAL A 141 5.28 -11.24 -4.28
CA VAL A 141 4.32 -12.24 -4.76
C VAL A 141 4.54 -12.50 -6.24
N ASP A 142 4.61 -13.78 -6.62
CA ASP A 142 4.50 -14.22 -8.01
C ASP A 142 3.03 -14.28 -8.39
N ILE A 143 2.52 -13.18 -8.93
CA ILE A 143 1.12 -13.04 -9.38
C ILE A 143 0.73 -14.12 -10.40
N ALA A 144 1.67 -14.52 -11.26
CA ALA A 144 1.41 -15.53 -12.29
C ALA A 144 1.37 -16.96 -11.71
N GLY A 145 1.73 -17.15 -10.45
CA GLY A 145 1.73 -18.45 -9.79
C GLY A 145 2.61 -19.48 -10.51
N LYS A 146 3.73 -19.06 -11.11
CA LYS A 146 4.60 -19.92 -11.91
C LYS A 146 5.21 -21.03 -11.07
N THR A 147 5.48 -20.71 -9.81
CA THR A 147 6.05 -21.63 -8.81
C THR A 147 4.98 -22.33 -7.97
N SER A 148 3.71 -21.91 -8.08
CA SER A 148 2.59 -22.55 -7.40
C SER A 148 2.15 -23.82 -8.13
N LYS A 149 1.95 -24.92 -7.38
CA LYS A 149 1.32 -26.16 -7.88
C LYS A 149 -0.04 -25.89 -8.55
N TYR A 150 -0.73 -24.86 -8.08
CA TYR A 150 -2.11 -24.55 -8.41
C TYR A 150 -2.25 -23.41 -9.43
N ARG A 151 -1.15 -22.86 -9.95
CA ARG A 151 -1.15 -21.68 -10.85
C ARG A 151 -1.90 -20.47 -10.28
N ILE A 152 -1.82 -20.29 -8.97
CA ILE A 152 -2.38 -19.13 -8.25
C ILE A 152 -1.26 -18.28 -7.65
N PRO A 153 -1.52 -17.00 -7.34
CA PRO A 153 -0.54 -16.16 -6.67
C PRO A 153 0.07 -16.82 -5.44
N ASN A 154 1.40 -16.77 -5.34
CA ASN A 154 2.15 -17.32 -4.21
C ASN A 154 3.37 -16.45 -3.88
N PHE A 155 3.83 -16.52 -2.63
CA PHE A 155 5.00 -15.79 -2.19
C PHE A 155 6.24 -16.27 -2.91
N ILE A 156 7.07 -15.32 -3.35
CA ILE A 156 8.39 -15.63 -3.91
C ILE A 156 9.26 -16.20 -2.79
N LYS A 157 9.85 -17.37 -3.06
CA LYS A 157 10.74 -18.03 -2.11
C LYS A 157 11.94 -17.11 -1.80
N ASP A 158 12.26 -16.98 -0.51
CA ASP A 158 13.37 -16.15 -0.01
C ASP A 158 13.28 -14.66 -0.42
N GLY A 159 12.06 -14.19 -0.76
CA GLY A 159 11.82 -12.77 -1.05
C GLY A 159 12.03 -11.89 0.17
N ALA A 160 12.82 -10.83 0.02
CA ALA A 160 13.07 -9.84 1.06
C ALA A 160 11.77 -9.12 1.45
N ALA A 161 11.56 -8.89 2.74
CA ALA A 161 10.41 -8.14 3.22
C ALA A 161 10.60 -6.65 2.91
N ALA A 162 9.65 -6.05 2.20
CA ALA A 162 9.64 -4.61 1.95
C ALA A 162 9.22 -3.83 3.20
N PHE A 163 8.29 -4.38 3.97
CA PHE A 163 7.83 -3.81 5.24
C PHE A 163 7.46 -4.90 6.25
N THR A 164 7.59 -4.57 7.52
CA THR A 164 7.04 -5.37 8.62
C THR A 164 6.05 -4.56 9.44
N LEU A 165 4.85 -5.11 9.64
CA LEU A 165 3.81 -4.57 10.50
C LEU A 165 3.76 -5.35 11.81
N ASN A 166 3.95 -4.63 12.92
CA ASN A 166 3.78 -5.16 14.27
C ASN A 166 2.75 -4.34 15.02
N LYS A 167 1.61 -4.96 15.36
CA LYS A 167 0.40 -4.26 15.84
C LYS A 167 -0.02 -3.16 14.85
N ASN A 168 0.41 -1.94 15.11
CA ASN A 168 0.07 -0.73 14.39
C ASN A 168 1.29 -0.02 13.79
N GLU A 169 2.49 -0.53 14.03
CA GLU A 169 3.75 0.10 13.61
C GLU A 169 4.31 -0.62 12.38
N TRP A 170 4.64 0.17 11.37
CA TRP A 170 5.27 -0.25 10.12
C TRP A 170 6.76 0.08 10.19
N THR A 171 7.56 -0.91 9.83
CA THR A 171 9.01 -0.81 9.74
C THR A 171 9.47 -1.16 8.32
N ASP A 172 10.56 -0.51 7.88
CA ASP A 172 11.22 -0.84 6.60
C ASP A 172 12.01 -2.16 6.67
N GLU A 173 12.75 -2.46 5.60
CA GLU A 173 13.58 -3.66 5.50
C GLU A 173 14.76 -3.68 6.51
N GLN A 174 15.18 -2.51 7.01
CA GLN A 174 16.21 -2.37 8.06
C GLN A 174 15.61 -2.47 9.47
N GLY A 175 14.28 -2.53 9.60
CA GLY A 175 13.58 -2.54 10.88
C GLY A 175 13.40 -1.14 11.50
N THR A 176 13.62 -0.08 10.72
CA THR A 176 13.38 1.31 11.15
C THR A 176 11.90 1.64 11.04
N ALA A 177 11.32 2.27 12.06
CA ALA A 177 9.92 2.68 12.03
C ALA A 177 9.67 3.78 10.97
N VAL A 178 8.78 3.48 10.03
CA VAL A 178 8.43 4.38 8.91
C VAL A 178 7.00 4.89 8.96
N ALA A 179 6.10 4.18 9.63
CA ALA A 179 4.74 4.67 9.85
C ALA A 179 4.04 4.02 11.04
N VAL A 180 2.99 4.68 11.53
CA VAL A 180 2.08 4.16 12.55
C VAL A 180 0.64 4.34 12.08
N MET A 181 -0.16 3.27 12.14
CA MET A 181 -1.59 3.34 11.83
C MET A 181 -2.43 3.52 13.10
N HIS A 182 -3.49 4.32 13.00
CA HIS A 182 -4.46 4.49 14.05
C HIS A 182 -5.86 4.14 13.54
N ASP A 183 -6.55 3.29 14.30
CA ASP A 183 -7.99 3.11 14.21
C ASP A 183 -8.61 4.04 15.26
N ALA A 184 -9.18 5.17 14.85
CA ALA A 184 -9.96 5.99 15.77
C ALA A 184 -11.29 5.28 16.11
N THR A 185 -11.88 5.65 17.24
CA THR A 185 -13.21 5.18 17.68
C THR A 185 -14.33 5.53 16.69
N ASP A 186 -14.10 6.52 15.81
CA ASP A 186 -15.11 7.07 14.89
C ASP A 186 -14.94 6.54 13.46
N GLU A 187 -14.39 5.33 13.28
CA GLU A 187 -14.10 4.73 11.96
C GLU A 187 -13.15 5.55 11.06
N ARG A 188 -12.51 6.58 11.63
CA ARG A 188 -11.46 7.33 10.96
C ARG A 188 -10.16 6.55 11.05
N HIS A 189 -9.74 6.02 9.91
CA HIS A 189 -8.45 5.38 9.78
C HIS A 189 -7.41 6.41 9.38
N SER A 190 -6.30 6.47 10.11
CA SER A 190 -5.16 7.29 9.73
C SER A 190 -3.85 6.50 9.71
N LEU A 191 -2.93 6.97 8.88
CA LEU A 191 -1.57 6.45 8.77
C LEU A 191 -0.60 7.63 8.88
N ILE A 192 0.16 7.66 9.97
CA ILE A 192 1.18 8.67 10.22
C ILE A 192 2.50 8.11 9.67
N ILE A 193 2.98 8.66 8.56
CA ILE A 193 4.26 8.33 7.95
C ILE A 193 5.33 9.22 8.59
N THR A 194 6.28 8.60 9.28
CA THR A 194 7.27 9.28 10.14
C THR A 194 8.62 9.48 9.46
N ALA A 195 8.84 8.86 8.30
CA ALA A 195 10.08 8.93 7.54
C ALA A 195 9.85 9.46 6.12
N ALA A 196 10.86 10.10 5.55
CA ALA A 196 10.86 10.44 4.14
C ALA A 196 11.07 9.16 3.32
N LEU A 197 10.22 8.89 2.34
CA LEU A 197 10.23 7.63 1.59
C LEU A 197 10.29 7.89 0.08
N PRO A 198 10.99 7.07 -0.71
CA PRO A 198 10.83 7.07 -2.15
C PRO A 198 9.36 6.86 -2.53
N ARG A 199 8.88 7.56 -3.55
CA ARG A 199 7.48 7.51 -4.00
C ARG A 199 6.96 6.09 -4.17
N ALA A 200 7.76 5.19 -4.74
CA ALA A 200 7.38 3.80 -4.89
C ALA A 200 7.13 3.09 -3.54
N GLN A 201 7.99 3.31 -2.55
CA GLN A 201 7.79 2.77 -1.20
C GLN A 201 6.58 3.38 -0.50
N PHE A 202 6.39 4.70 -0.67
CA PHE A 202 5.21 5.40 -0.16
C PHE A 202 3.92 4.81 -0.75
N ASP A 203 3.83 4.69 -2.07
CA ASP A 203 2.67 4.15 -2.77
C ASP A 203 2.40 2.68 -2.36
N MET A 204 3.44 1.85 -2.21
CA MET A 204 3.33 0.49 -1.68
C MET A 204 2.78 0.46 -0.25
N LEU A 205 3.29 1.32 0.63
CA LEU A 205 2.85 1.39 2.02
C LEU A 205 1.37 1.80 2.12
N VAL A 206 0.92 2.76 1.30
CA VAL A 206 -0.49 3.17 1.24
C VAL A 206 -1.37 2.00 0.77
N ALA A 207 -0.98 1.30 -0.30
CA ALA A 207 -1.74 0.16 -0.79
C ALA A 207 -1.82 -0.98 0.25
N LEU A 208 -0.70 -1.29 0.91
CA LEU A 208 -0.62 -2.27 1.99
C LEU A 208 -1.49 -1.88 3.19
N TRP A 209 -1.50 -0.61 3.56
CA TRP A 209 -2.39 -0.08 4.59
C TRP A 209 -3.86 -0.31 4.23
N CYS A 210 -4.29 0.00 3.00
CA CYS A 210 -5.64 -0.28 2.53
C CYS A 210 -6.00 -1.77 2.61
N CYS A 211 -5.11 -2.68 2.20
CA CYS A 211 -5.31 -4.13 2.38
C CYS A 211 -5.52 -4.52 3.85
N ARG A 212 -4.76 -3.92 4.79
CA ARG A 212 -4.93 -4.19 6.23
C ARG A 212 -6.23 -3.67 6.80
N LEU A 213 -6.69 -2.51 6.34
CA LEU A 213 -8.00 -1.99 6.73
C LEU A 213 -9.13 -2.88 6.21
N TRP A 214 -9.03 -3.34 4.96
CA TRP A 214 -9.98 -4.30 4.38
C TRP A 214 -10.03 -5.60 5.19
N GLU A 215 -8.88 -6.23 5.44
CA GLU A 215 -8.81 -7.46 6.24
C GLU A 215 -9.43 -7.26 7.64
N SER A 216 -9.13 -6.14 8.28
CA SER A 216 -9.65 -5.80 9.61
C SER A 216 -11.16 -5.57 9.60
N GLY A 217 -11.69 -4.90 8.57
CA GLY A 217 -13.12 -4.68 8.38
C GLY A 217 -13.89 -5.99 8.23
N VAL A 218 -13.40 -6.90 7.37
CA VAL A 218 -14.00 -8.23 7.18
C VAL A 218 -13.95 -9.06 8.47
N ALA A 219 -12.83 -9.01 9.21
CA ALA A 219 -12.70 -9.73 10.48
C ALA A 219 -13.65 -9.21 11.57
N LYS A 220 -13.86 -7.88 11.64
CA LYS A 220 -14.81 -7.26 12.59
C LYS A 220 -16.26 -7.60 12.23
N ALA A 221 -16.63 -7.56 10.95
CA ALA A 221 -17.98 -7.89 10.49
C ALA A 221 -18.40 -9.34 10.84
N LYS A 222 -17.48 -10.31 10.71
CA LYS A 222 -17.73 -11.71 11.09
C LYS A 222 -18.04 -11.88 12.57
N LYS A 223 -17.32 -11.18 13.45
CA LYS A 223 -17.54 -11.23 14.90
C LYS A 223 -18.90 -10.67 15.32
N VAL A 224 -19.37 -9.63 14.62
CA VAL A 224 -20.71 -9.06 14.89
C VAL A 224 -21.80 -10.06 14.53
N HIS A 225 -21.65 -10.79 13.43
CA HIS A 225 -22.63 -11.82 13.03
C HIS A 225 -22.64 -13.02 13.98
N GLU A 226 -21.47 -13.50 14.42
CA GLU A 226 -21.39 -14.62 15.39
C GLU A 226 -21.92 -14.24 16.80
N GLY A 227 -21.95 -12.95 17.15
CA GLY A 227 -22.44 -12.47 18.44
C GLY A 227 -23.96 -12.32 18.55
N ILE A 228 -24.72 -12.47 17.46
CA ILE A 228 -26.18 -12.22 17.44
C ILE A 228 -27.04 -13.49 17.61
N ASP A 229 -26.42 -14.67 17.61
CA ASP A 229 -27.11 -15.98 17.77
C ASP A 229 -27.28 -16.40 19.26
N GLY A 230 -27.14 -15.49 20.20
CA GLY A 230 -27.27 -15.76 21.63
C GLY A 230 -28.28 -14.86 22.32
N GLY A 231 -29.58 -15.09 22.15
CA GLY A 231 -30.58 -14.27 22.82
C GLY A 231 -32.04 -14.71 22.70
N ARG A 232 -32.37 -15.82 23.38
CA ARG A 232 -33.69 -16.32 23.85
C ARG A 232 -34.85 -16.47 22.86
#